data_AF-A0A256W9Q4-F1
#
_entry.id   AF-A0A256W9Q4-F1
#
_cell.length_a   1.000
_cell.length_b   1.000
_cell.length_c   1.000
_cell.angle_alpha   90.00
_cell.angle_beta   90.00
_cell.angle_gamma   90.00
#
_symmetry.space_group_name_H-M   'P 1'
#
loop_
_entity.id
_entity.type
_entity.pdbx_description
1 polymer ?
#
loop_
_entity_poly.entity_id
_entity_poly.type
_entity_poly.pdbx_seq_one_letter_code
_entity_poly.pdbx_strand_id
1 'polypeptide(L)'
;MRYFNTSGPNIPDKHYTIEREDILKRGLELVKDERYFTIWAPRQTGKSTYFRQLAIKLEQLGYKVAHINFENFRNAPIETFLLSFTRHLREKWGVDYSEFN
;
A
#
# COMPACT_ATOMS: atom_id res chain seq x y z
N MET A 1 13.54 23.03 1.97
CA MET A 1 14.71 22.27 1.48
C MET A 1 14.45 20.78 1.72
N ARG A 2 14.81 19.89 0.78
CA ARG A 2 14.66 18.43 0.96
C ARG A 2 15.79 17.87 1.83
N TYR A 3 15.57 16.71 2.48
CA TYR A 3 16.58 16.05 3.32
C TYR A 3 16.60 14.52 3.13
N PHE A 4 17.69 13.85 3.52
CA PHE A 4 17.77 12.38 3.49
C PHE A 4 17.00 11.79 4.66
N ASN A 5 16.00 10.96 4.35
CA ASN A 5 15.24 10.28 5.38
C ASN A 5 15.91 8.96 5.77
N THR A 6 16.20 8.78 7.06
CA THR A 6 16.80 7.57 7.64
C THR A 6 15.75 6.65 8.28
N SER A 7 14.47 7.05 8.31
CA SER A 7 13.35 6.28 8.83
C SER A 7 12.18 6.25 7.82
N GLY A 8 11.02 5.71 8.20
CA GLY A 8 9.82 5.70 7.36
C GLY A 8 8.77 6.71 7.83
N PRO A 9 7.80 7.12 6.99
CA PRO A 9 7.72 6.91 5.54
C PRO A 9 8.54 7.94 4.73
N ASN A 10 9.01 7.55 3.56
CA ASN A 10 9.66 8.45 2.60
C ASN A 10 8.58 9.22 1.80
N ILE A 11 8.66 10.55 1.80
CA ILE A 11 7.72 11.50 1.18
C ILE A 11 8.49 12.30 0.13
N PRO A 12 8.26 12.09 -1.17
CA PRO A 12 9.05 12.70 -2.25
C PRO A 12 9.18 14.23 -2.16
N ASP A 13 8.15 14.92 -1.69
CA ASP A 13 8.16 16.38 -1.53
C ASP A 13 9.12 16.85 -0.44
N LYS A 14 9.32 16.04 0.60
CA LYS A 14 10.14 16.36 1.78
C LYS A 14 11.53 15.72 1.71
N HIS A 15 11.66 14.58 1.03
CA HIS A 15 12.83 13.71 1.10
C HIS A 15 13.52 13.56 -0.25
N TYR A 16 14.85 13.47 -0.24
CA TYR A 16 15.58 12.95 -1.41
C TYR A 16 15.11 11.52 -1.67
N THR A 17 14.54 11.30 -2.84
CA THR A 17 13.83 10.08 -3.19
C THR A 17 14.19 9.66 -4.59
N ILE A 18 14.57 8.40 -4.77
CA ILE A 18 14.86 7.81 -6.07
C ILE A 18 13.66 6.93 -6.43
N GLU A 19 13.02 7.24 -7.55
CA GLU A 19 11.99 6.38 -8.14
C GLU A 19 12.66 5.23 -8.89
N ARG A 20 12.20 4.00 -8.67
CA ARG A 20 12.77 2.78 -9.29
C ARG A 20 11.83 2.31 -10.39
N GLU A 21 11.81 3.07 -11.49
CA GLU A 21 10.83 2.94 -12.58
C GLU A 21 10.72 1.51 -13.13
N ASP A 22 11.84 0.82 -13.38
CA ASP A 22 11.83 -0.54 -13.92
C ASP A 22 11.11 -1.54 -12.99
N ILE A 23 11.33 -1.40 -11.68
CA ILE A 23 10.71 -2.29 -10.67
C ILE A 23 9.24 -1.93 -10.48
N LEU A 24 8.88 -0.65 -10.60
CA LEU A 24 7.48 -0.21 -10.57
C LEU A 24 6.72 -0.74 -11.79
N LYS A 25 7.32 -0.65 -13.00
CA LYS A 25 6.74 -1.19 -14.22
C LYS A 25 6.43 -2.68 -14.10
N ARG A 26 7.40 -3.46 -13.58
CA ARG A 26 7.18 -4.88 -13.29
C ARG A 26 6.05 -5.12 -12.29
N GLY A 27 5.92 -4.28 -11.26
CA GLY A 27 4.81 -4.36 -10.31
C GLY A 27 3.45 -4.10 -10.95
N LEU A 28 3.38 -3.10 -11.83
CA LEU A 28 2.16 -2.78 -12.59
C LEU A 28 1.75 -3.92 -13.52
N GLU A 29 2.72 -4.55 -14.20
CA GLU A 29 2.48 -5.74 -15.04
C GLU A 29 1.94 -6.91 -14.21
N LEU A 30 2.52 -7.17 -13.04
CA LEU A 30 2.04 -8.22 -12.13
C LEU A 30 0.60 -7.99 -11.67
N VAL A 31 0.23 -6.74 -11.35
CA VAL A 31 -1.14 -6.39 -10.96
C VAL A 31 -2.10 -6.54 -12.14
N LYS A 32 -1.70 -6.10 -13.34
CA LYS A 32 -2.48 -6.25 -14.57
C LYS A 32 -2.77 -7.73 -14.88
N ASP A 33 -1.81 -8.60 -14.60
CA ASP A 33 -1.92 -10.06 -14.82
C ASP A 33 -2.57 -10.80 -13.63
N GLU A 34 -3.22 -10.08 -12.70
CA GLU A 34 -3.91 -10.61 -11.52
C GLU A 34 -3.01 -11.50 -10.63
N ARG A 35 -1.70 -11.20 -10.59
CA ARG A 35 -0.73 -11.99 -9.83
C ARG A 35 -0.61 -11.50 -8.39
N TYR A 36 -0.61 -12.44 -7.45
CA TYR A 36 -0.10 -12.21 -6.11
C TYR A 36 1.42 -12.22 -6.12
N PHE A 37 2.06 -11.24 -5.48
CA PHE A 37 3.51 -11.18 -5.36
C PHE A 37 3.95 -10.67 -4.00
N THR A 38 5.17 -11.04 -3.60
CA THR A 38 5.78 -10.65 -2.34
C THR A 38 7.14 -10.01 -2.61
N ILE A 39 7.50 -8.99 -1.82
CA ILE A 39 8.83 -8.41 -1.85
C ILE A 39 9.61 -8.93 -0.66
N TRP A 40 10.56 -9.83 -0.92
CA TRP A 40 11.49 -10.31 0.07
C TRP A 40 12.76 -9.45 0.04
N ALA A 41 12.97 -8.63 1.07
CA ALA A 41 14.16 -7.81 1.21
C ALA A 41 14.42 -7.43 2.69
N PRO A 42 15.68 -7.17 3.09
CA PRO A 42 16.06 -6.77 4.45
C PRO A 42 15.26 -5.58 5.00
N ARG A 43 15.28 -5.35 6.32
CA ARG A 43 14.59 -4.19 6.92
C ARG A 43 15.11 -2.87 6.32
N GLN A 44 14.23 -1.87 6.26
CA GLN A 44 14.54 -0.51 5.79
C GLN A 44 15.01 -0.37 4.32
N THR A 45 14.86 -1.39 3.49
CA THR A 45 15.20 -1.34 2.04
C THR A 45 14.18 -0.63 1.15
N GLY A 46 13.24 0.12 1.73
CA GLY A 46 12.23 0.87 0.96
C GLY A 46 11.04 0.06 0.45
N LYS A 47 10.79 -1.16 0.93
CA LYS A 47 9.62 -1.98 0.55
C LYS A 47 8.28 -1.22 0.68
N SER A 48 8.06 -0.58 1.83
CA SER A 48 6.83 0.21 2.05
C SER A 48 6.78 1.46 1.17
N THR A 49 7.93 2.02 0.80
CA THR A 49 7.99 3.14 -0.16
C THR A 49 7.59 2.66 -1.56
N TYR A 50 8.08 1.49 -1.97
CA TYR A 50 7.71 0.87 -3.24
C TYR A 50 6.19 0.64 -3.34
N PHE A 51 5.57 0.00 -2.33
CA PHE A 51 4.12 -0.26 -2.39
C PHE A 51 3.29 1.03 -2.40
N ARG A 52 3.75 2.11 -1.75
CA ARG A 52 3.10 3.43 -1.84
C ARG A 52 3.21 4.03 -3.24
N GLN A 53 4.39 3.98 -3.86
CA GLN A 53 4.58 4.45 -5.24
C GLN A 53 3.74 3.63 -6.22
N LEU A 54 3.70 2.31 -6.05
CA LEU A 54 2.88 1.41 -6.86
C LEU A 54 1.39 1.74 -6.71
N ALA A 55 0.91 1.96 -5.49
CA ALA A 55 -0.48 2.36 -5.23
C ALA A 55 -0.85 3.65 -5.97
N ILE A 56 0.00 4.69 -5.90
CA ILE A 56 -0.24 5.97 -6.62
C ILE A 56 -0.37 5.73 -8.13
N LYS A 57 0.54 4.94 -8.73
CA LYS A 57 0.48 4.64 -10.17
C LYS A 57 -0.77 3.83 -10.54
N LEU A 58 -1.16 2.88 -9.71
CA LEU A 58 -2.38 2.10 -9.91
C LEU A 58 -3.65 2.96 -9.80
N GLU A 59 -3.70 3.86 -8.83
CA GLU A 59 -4.81 4.81 -8.67
C GLU A 59 -4.94 5.74 -9.90
N GLN A 60 -3.81 6.17 -10.48
CA GLN A 60 -3.80 6.92 -11.75
C GLN A 60 -4.33 6.10 -12.94
N LEU A 61 -4.28 4.77 -12.86
CA LEU A 61 -4.85 3.85 -13.86
C LEU A 61 -6.30 3.44 -13.55
N GLY A 62 -6.92 4.03 -12.51
CA GLY A 62 -8.32 3.78 -12.14
C GLY A 62 -8.54 2.65 -11.14
N TYR A 63 -7.48 2.02 -10.60
CA TYR A 63 -7.62 1.03 -9.55
C TYR A 63 -7.98 1.68 -8.21
N LYS A 64 -8.79 1.00 -7.41
CA LYS A 64 -8.97 1.31 -5.98
C LYS A 64 -7.98 0.47 -5.17
N VAL A 65 -6.97 1.10 -4.57
CA VAL A 65 -5.91 0.37 -3.86
C VAL A 65 -6.09 0.46 -2.35
N ALA A 66 -6.25 -0.70 -1.69
CA ALA A 66 -6.29 -0.79 -0.23
C ALA A 66 -4.89 -1.05 0.33
N HIS A 67 -4.32 -0.07 1.04
CA HIS A 67 -3.05 -0.25 1.74
C HIS A 67 -3.28 -0.62 3.21
N ILE A 68 -2.97 -1.87 3.57
CA ILE A 68 -3.25 -2.43 4.90
C ILE A 68 -1.93 -2.76 5.62
N ASN A 69 -1.76 -2.26 6.85
CA ASN A 69 -0.69 -2.72 7.74
C ASN A 69 -1.25 -3.71 8.76
N PHE A 70 -0.86 -4.99 8.62
CA PHE A 70 -1.28 -6.06 9.52
C PHE A 70 -0.56 -6.09 10.87
N GLU A 71 0.50 -5.29 11.06
CA GLU A 71 1.23 -5.25 12.36
C GLU A 71 0.30 -4.89 13.52
N ASN A 72 -0.64 -3.96 13.30
CA ASN A 72 -1.62 -3.53 14.31
C ASN A 72 -2.67 -4.61 14.63
N PHE A 73 -2.82 -5.62 13.77
CA PHE A 73 -3.81 -6.69 13.90
C PHE A 73 -3.19 -8.02 14.37
N ARG A 74 -1.89 -8.06 14.68
CA ARG A 74 -1.15 -9.30 14.99
C ARG A 74 -1.84 -10.19 16.03
N ASN A 75 -2.43 -9.58 17.06
CA ASN A 75 -3.12 -10.27 18.16
C ASN A 75 -4.61 -9.92 18.22
N ALA A 76 -5.14 -9.28 17.18
CA ALA A 76 -6.54 -8.88 17.14
C ALA A 76 -7.39 -10.03 16.57
N PRO A 77 -8.64 -10.21 17.03
CA PRO A 77 -9.60 -11.09 16.38
C PRO A 77 -9.83 -10.67 14.92
N ILE A 78 -10.16 -11.63 14.06
CA ILE A 78 -10.42 -11.37 12.63
C ILE A 78 -11.56 -10.37 12.44
N GLU A 79 -12.56 -10.41 13.31
CA GLU A 79 -13.72 -9.51 13.34
C GLU A 79 -13.28 -8.06 13.52
N THR A 80 -12.24 -7.81 14.31
CA THR A 80 -11.68 -6.47 14.50
C THR A 80 -11.08 -5.93 13.20
N PHE A 81 -10.38 -6.78 12.45
CA PHE A 81 -9.86 -6.42 11.14
C PHE A 81 -11.01 -6.17 10.16
N LEU A 82 -12.00 -7.07 10.08
CA LEU A 82 -13.13 -6.95 9.16
C LEU A 82 -13.93 -5.67 9.42
N LEU A 83 -14.27 -5.37 10.66
CA LEU A 83 -14.98 -4.12 11.02
C LEU A 83 -14.17 -2.88 10.63
N SER A 84 -12.87 -2.86 10.93
CA SER A 84 -12.00 -1.73 10.59
C SER A 84 -11.84 -1.57 9.07
N PHE A 85 -11.71 -2.68 8.35
CA PHE A 85 -11.58 -2.70 6.90
C PHE A 85 -12.87 -2.23 6.22
N THR A 86 -14.04 -2.78 6.59
CA THR A 86 -15.35 -2.36 6.06
C THR A 86 -15.59 -0.88 6.29
N ARG A 87 -15.28 -0.36 7.48
CA ARG A 87 -15.32 1.08 7.74
C ARG A 87 -14.43 1.88 6.77
N HIS A 88 -13.20 1.41 6.51
CA HIS A 88 -12.28 2.06 5.59
C HIS A 88 -12.81 2.05 4.14
N LEU A 89 -13.40 0.94 3.69
CA LEU A 89 -14.03 0.83 2.38
C LEU A 89 -15.15 1.86 2.20
N ARG A 90 -15.98 2.03 3.23
CA ARG A 90 -17.07 3.01 3.23
C ARG A 90 -16.55 4.44 3.19
N GLU A 91 -15.59 4.77 4.05
CA GLU A 91 -15.01 6.12 4.13
C GLU A 91 -14.24 6.52 2.87
N LYS A 92 -13.52 5.58 2.25
CA LYS A 92 -12.67 5.86 1.07
C LYS A 92 -13.41 5.78 -0.24
N TRP A 93 -14.35 4.84 -0.37
CA TRP A 93 -14.95 4.50 -1.65
C TRP A 93 -16.47 4.47 -1.65
N GLY A 94 -17.12 4.77 -0.52
CA GLY A 94 -18.58 4.72 -0.39
C GLY A 94 -19.14 3.31 -0.52
N VAL A 95 -18.31 2.28 -0.32
CA VAL A 95 -18.71 0.88 -0.44
C VAL A 95 -18.94 0.30 0.94
N ASP A 96 -20.13 -0.23 1.19
CA ASP A 96 -20.49 -0.88 2.45
C ASP A 96 -20.70 -2.37 2.23
N TYR A 97 -20.02 -3.18 3.04
CA TYR A 97 -20.12 -4.64 3.06
C TYR A 97 -20.49 -5.16 4.46
N SER A 98 -21.02 -4.29 5.32
CA SER A 98 -21.46 -4.68 6.67
C SER A 98 -22.73 -5.54 6.66
N GLU A 99 -23.42 -5.67 5.53
CA GLU A 99 -24.68 -6.43 5.40
C GLU A 99 -24.52 -7.88 4.96
N PHE A 100 -23.30 -8.43 4.88
CA PHE A 100 -23.15 -9.88 4.69
C PHE A 100 -23.42 -10.61 6.02
N ASN A 101 -24.69 -10.92 6.26
CA ASN A 101 -25.15 -11.96 7.18
C ASN A 101 -24.73 -13.35 6.67
#